data_AF-A0A1S3IA39-F1
#
_entry.id   AF-A0A1S3IA39-F1
#
_cell.length_a   1.000
_cell.length_b   1.000
_cell.length_c   1.000
_cell.angle_alpha   90.00
_cell.angle_beta   90.00
_cell.angle_gamma   90.00
#
_symmetry.space_group_name_H-M   'P 1'
#
loop_
_entity.id
_entity.type
_entity.pdbx_description
1 polymer ?
#
loop_
_entity_poly.entity_id
_entity_poly.type
_entity_poly.pdbx_seq_one_letter_code
_entity_poly.pdbx_strand_id
1 'polypeptide(L)'
;MDAALSTRVWLLVCFLGLIELANAGLYYYYKSRHDTCAREATPCYDYALTFVMDGSSDEYLGNNRSEILAHHQLAGRTEADAIQEGKMATAWLKTKYGIDFTGVEDDTYLDGTKAVTSDDGTLTFRAFIVDSATRNRFVSASKAHKVEFFNAPISKAGWVVMVNEAISAGGTFNRTLPRGAKIFYGDYVIPLCDRSGVKNKNNYYSCRNIFNQKTLKIHYESGTYCSSVDGVTVINCVVKETSWGVGAARGVSFVEGNKYCGRSVLTFPASKP
;
A
#
# COMPACT_ATOMS: atom_id res chain seq x y z
N MET A 1 40.03 -12.16 -57.48
CA MET A 1 39.66 -11.25 -56.38
C MET A 1 40.23 -11.81 -55.10
N ASP A 2 41.11 -11.06 -54.43
CA ASP A 2 41.84 -11.51 -53.24
C ASP A 2 40.91 -11.77 -52.07
N ALA A 3 40.95 -12.99 -51.53
CA ALA A 3 40.21 -13.40 -50.34
C ALA A 3 40.48 -12.46 -49.14
N ALA A 4 41.68 -11.88 -49.06
CA ALA A 4 42.06 -10.92 -48.03
C ALA A 4 41.28 -9.59 -48.11
N LEU A 5 40.93 -9.13 -49.32
CA LEU A 5 40.14 -7.91 -49.51
C LEU A 5 38.67 -8.14 -49.11
N SER A 6 38.14 -9.33 -49.45
CA SER A 6 36.78 -9.75 -49.08
C SER A 6 36.60 -9.83 -47.57
N THR A 7 37.54 -10.43 -46.83
CA THR A 7 37.45 -10.56 -45.37
C THR A 7 37.54 -9.22 -44.64
N ARG A 8 38.37 -8.29 -45.11
CA ARG A 8 38.49 -6.93 -44.53
C ARG A 8 37.22 -6.11 -44.74
N VAL A 9 36.61 -6.19 -45.91
CA VAL A 9 35.33 -5.53 -46.19
C VAL A 9 34.21 -6.12 -45.32
N TRP A 10 34.18 -7.45 -45.16
CA TRP A 10 33.18 -8.11 -44.30
C TRP A 10 33.31 -7.70 -42.83
N LEU A 11 34.53 -7.64 -42.29
CA LEU A 11 34.77 -7.17 -40.92
C LEU A 11 34.37 -5.70 -40.72
N LEU A 12 34.64 -4.84 -41.70
CA LEU A 12 34.25 -3.43 -41.64
C LEU A 12 32.72 -3.26 -41.65
N VAL A 13 32.01 -4.01 -42.50
CA VAL A 13 30.54 -3.98 -42.57
C VAL A 13 29.91 -4.51 -41.27
N CYS A 14 30.45 -5.60 -40.69
CA CYS A 14 29.99 -6.08 -39.39
C CYS A 14 30.23 -5.09 -38.26
N PHE A 15 31.40 -4.45 -38.23
CA PHE A 15 31.73 -3.46 -37.21
C PHE A 15 30.84 -2.22 -37.31
N LEU A 16 30.57 -1.73 -38.53
CA LEU A 16 29.62 -0.64 -38.78
C LEU A 16 28.19 -1.04 -38.41
N GLY A 17 27.76 -2.26 -38.72
CA GLY A 17 26.46 -2.80 -38.31
C GLY A 17 26.29 -2.89 -36.78
N LEU A 18 27.36 -3.26 -36.06
CA LEU A 18 27.37 -3.25 -34.59
C LEU A 18 27.31 -1.83 -34.00
N ILE A 19 27.99 -0.86 -34.63
CA ILE A 19 27.91 0.56 -34.24
C ILE A 19 26.50 1.11 -34.50
N GLU A 20 25.88 0.80 -35.63
CA GLU A 20 24.51 1.22 -35.92
C GLU A 20 23.49 0.58 -34.98
N LEU A 21 23.64 -0.70 -34.63
CA LEU A 21 22.81 -1.37 -33.63
C LEU A 21 23.00 -0.76 -32.23
N ALA A 22 24.23 -0.43 -31.84
CA ALA A 22 24.52 0.24 -30.57
C ALA A 22 23.93 1.66 -30.53
N ASN A 23 24.06 2.41 -31.63
CA ASN A 23 23.51 3.75 -31.77
C ASN A 23 21.98 3.75 -31.89
N ALA A 24 21.37 2.74 -32.52
CA ALA A 24 19.92 2.57 -32.55
C ALA A 24 19.40 2.22 -31.15
N GLY A 25 20.09 1.34 -30.41
CA GLY A 25 19.81 1.05 -29.01
C GLY A 25 19.88 2.31 -28.13
N LEU A 26 20.93 3.12 -28.29
CA LEU A 26 21.08 4.41 -27.61
C LEU A 26 20.01 5.43 -28.04
N TYR A 27 19.70 5.52 -29.33
CA TYR A 27 18.69 6.44 -29.87
C TYR A 27 17.30 6.12 -29.32
N TYR A 28 16.90 4.85 -29.29
CA TYR A 28 15.65 4.44 -28.65
C TYR A 28 15.70 4.60 -27.12
N TYR A 29 16.82 4.29 -26.48
CA TYR A 29 16.98 4.45 -25.03
C TYR A 29 16.86 5.92 -24.59
N TYR A 30 17.39 6.87 -25.38
CA TYR A 30 17.33 8.30 -25.09
C TYR A 30 16.05 8.99 -25.60
N LYS A 31 15.48 8.55 -26.73
CA LYS A 31 14.29 9.18 -27.32
C LYS A 31 12.96 8.59 -26.83
N SER A 32 12.93 7.35 -26.32
CA SER A 32 11.72 6.70 -25.78
C SER A 32 11.49 6.90 -24.29
N ARG A 33 12.34 7.66 -23.57
CA ARG A 33 11.89 8.39 -22.38
C ARG A 33 10.98 9.54 -22.80
N HIS A 34 9.96 9.25 -23.60
CA HIS A 34 8.79 10.11 -23.64
C HIS A 34 8.35 10.19 -22.19
N ASP A 35 8.43 11.40 -21.65
CA ASP A 35 7.92 11.70 -20.34
C ASP A 35 6.44 11.28 -20.37
N THR A 36 6.13 10.12 -19.80
CA THR A 36 4.76 9.65 -19.69
C THR A 36 3.94 10.58 -18.80
N CYS A 37 4.59 11.55 -18.13
CA CYS A 37 3.96 12.64 -17.40
C CYS A 37 3.54 13.82 -18.27
N ALA A 38 3.99 13.89 -19.52
CA ALA A 38 3.67 15.01 -20.42
C ALA A 38 2.26 14.92 -21.04
N ARG A 39 1.55 13.80 -20.85
CA ARG A 39 0.18 13.62 -21.38
C ARG A 39 -0.82 13.68 -20.23
N GLU A 40 -1.82 14.55 -20.35
CA GLU A 40 -2.91 14.67 -19.35
C GLU A 40 -3.65 13.34 -19.09
N ALA A 41 -3.70 12.44 -20.08
CA ALA A 41 -4.38 11.16 -19.99
C ALA A 41 -3.62 10.09 -19.18
N THR A 42 -2.33 10.27 -18.91
CA THR A 42 -1.52 9.31 -18.14
C THR A 42 -1.10 9.95 -16.81
N PRO A 43 -1.71 9.57 -15.68
CA PRO A 43 -1.39 10.16 -14.39
C PRO A 43 0.07 9.87 -14.05
N CYS A 44 0.78 10.91 -13.65
CA CYS A 44 2.13 10.76 -13.11
C CYS A 44 2.16 10.77 -11.60
N TYR A 45 3.10 9.98 -11.09
CA TYR A 45 3.23 9.70 -9.68
C TYR A 45 4.62 10.09 -9.21
N ASP A 46 4.70 10.89 -8.16
CA ASP A 46 5.96 11.12 -7.46
C ASP A 46 6.41 9.85 -6.74
N TYR A 47 5.44 9.05 -6.27
CA TYR A 47 5.70 7.79 -5.59
C TYR A 47 4.71 6.70 -6.03
N ALA A 48 5.23 5.51 -6.33
CA ALA A 48 4.42 4.31 -6.50
C ALA A 48 5.03 3.14 -5.73
N LEU A 49 4.24 2.43 -4.94
CA LEU A 49 4.66 1.36 -4.03
C LEU A 49 3.85 0.10 -4.31
N THR A 50 4.51 -1.05 -4.35
CA THR A 50 3.85 -2.36 -4.54
C THR A 50 3.93 -3.17 -3.26
N PHE A 51 2.78 -3.61 -2.78
CA PHE A 51 2.63 -4.50 -1.65
C PHE A 51 2.10 -5.85 -2.11
N VAL A 52 2.59 -6.91 -1.50
CA VAL A 52 2.09 -8.28 -1.68
C VAL A 52 1.64 -8.85 -0.35
N MET A 53 0.66 -9.73 -0.41
CA MET A 53 0.16 -10.51 0.72
C MET A 53 0.13 -11.97 0.25
N ASP A 54 0.79 -12.87 0.95
CA ASP A 54 0.87 -14.29 0.58
C ASP A 54 1.07 -15.13 1.84
N GLY A 55 -0.02 -15.58 2.43
CA GLY A 55 0.01 -16.22 3.74
C GLY A 55 -1.31 -16.85 4.14
N SER A 56 -1.46 -17.16 5.43
CA SER A 56 -2.68 -17.79 5.93
C SER A 56 -3.85 -16.81 5.99
N SER A 57 -5.06 -17.32 5.76
CA SER A 57 -6.33 -16.63 6.01
C SER A 57 -6.92 -16.89 7.38
N ASP A 58 -6.39 -17.87 8.10
CA ASP A 58 -6.80 -18.14 9.46
C ASP A 58 -6.56 -16.86 10.29
N GLU A 59 -7.64 -16.33 10.86
CA GLU A 59 -7.63 -15.11 11.68
C GLU A 59 -6.99 -13.86 11.04
N TYR A 60 -7.18 -13.64 9.72
CA TYR A 60 -6.64 -12.46 8.99
C TYR A 60 -6.76 -11.12 9.72
N LEU A 61 -7.87 -10.93 10.46
CA LEU A 61 -8.07 -9.77 11.31
C LEU A 61 -7.98 -10.20 12.77
N GLY A 62 -6.75 -10.28 13.27
CA GLY A 62 -6.44 -10.47 14.68
C GLY A 62 -7.07 -9.38 15.54
N ASN A 63 -7.20 -9.67 16.83
CA ASN A 63 -7.91 -8.84 17.80
C ASN A 63 -7.09 -8.54 19.06
N ASN A 64 -5.79 -8.88 19.06
CA ASN A 64 -4.93 -8.81 20.23
C ASN A 64 -4.54 -7.37 20.59
N ARG A 65 -4.89 -6.92 21.81
CA ARG A 65 -4.53 -5.59 22.32
C ARG A 65 -3.03 -5.29 22.29
N SER A 66 -2.20 -6.22 22.74
CA SER A 66 -0.75 -6.00 22.82
C SER A 66 -0.13 -5.78 21.44
N GLU A 67 -0.59 -6.52 20.43
CA GLU A 67 -0.12 -6.35 19.05
C GLU A 67 -0.62 -5.06 18.40
N ILE A 68 -1.88 -4.68 18.67
CA ILE A 68 -2.44 -3.39 18.25
C ILE A 68 -1.65 -2.23 18.87
N LEU A 69 -1.36 -2.28 20.17
CA LEU A 69 -0.53 -1.28 20.85
C LEU A 69 0.90 -1.24 20.29
N ALA A 70 1.51 -2.40 20.03
CA ALA A 70 2.83 -2.47 19.41
C ALA A 70 2.84 -1.82 18.02
N HIS A 71 1.80 -2.00 17.22
CA HIS A 71 1.65 -1.29 15.94
C HIS A 71 1.62 0.23 16.14
N HIS A 72 0.81 0.74 17.06
CA HIS A 72 0.74 2.19 17.31
C HIS A 72 2.07 2.75 17.84
N GLN A 73 2.80 2.00 18.67
CA GLN A 73 4.15 2.37 19.09
C GLN A 73 5.14 2.42 17.92
N LEU A 74 5.07 1.47 16.98
CA LEU A 74 5.86 1.52 15.74
C LEU A 74 5.50 2.73 14.87
N ALA A 75 4.24 3.19 14.92
CA ALA A 75 3.81 4.43 14.29
C ALA A 75 4.32 5.70 15.04
N GLY A 76 4.91 5.55 16.23
CA GLY A 76 5.36 6.63 17.09
C GLY A 76 4.24 7.27 17.90
N ARG A 77 3.14 6.55 18.15
CA ARG A 77 2.00 6.99 18.96
C ARG A 77 2.09 6.42 20.38
N THR A 78 1.71 7.22 21.36
CA THR A 78 1.37 6.73 22.70
C THR A 78 0.01 6.04 22.68
N GLU A 79 -0.38 5.41 23.80
CA GLU A 79 -1.73 4.83 23.93
C GLU A 79 -2.83 5.89 23.81
N ALA A 80 -2.64 7.06 24.43
CA ALA A 80 -3.59 8.18 24.33
C ALA A 80 -3.71 8.70 22.88
N ASP A 81 -2.61 8.77 22.14
CA ASP A 81 -2.64 9.16 20.72
C ASP A 81 -3.35 8.10 19.86
N ALA A 82 -3.20 6.81 20.18
CA ALA A 82 -3.89 5.73 19.50
C ALA A 82 -5.41 5.77 19.75
N ILE A 83 -5.84 6.06 20.99
CA ILE A 83 -7.25 6.29 21.33
C ILE A 83 -7.79 7.50 20.55
N GLN A 84 -7.03 8.60 20.50
CA GLN A 84 -7.44 9.79 19.77
C GLN A 84 -7.60 9.52 18.27
N GLU A 85 -6.70 8.75 17.67
CA GLU A 85 -6.82 8.28 16.28
C GLU A 85 -8.07 7.40 16.09
N GLY A 86 -8.40 6.53 17.05
CA GLY A 86 -9.63 5.74 17.04
C GLY A 86 -10.90 6.60 17.07
N LYS A 87 -10.90 7.67 17.87
CA LYS A 87 -11.98 8.68 17.89
C LYS A 87 -12.09 9.41 16.54
N MET A 88 -10.97 9.67 15.87
CA MET A 88 -10.99 10.22 14.51
C MET A 88 -11.58 9.21 13.51
N ALA A 89 -11.31 7.91 13.67
CA ALA A 89 -11.87 6.85 12.83
C ALA A 89 -13.40 6.81 12.94
N THR A 90 -13.98 6.88 14.15
CA THR A 90 -15.44 6.87 14.34
C THR A 90 -16.11 8.16 13.88
N ALA A 91 -15.46 9.31 14.07
CA ALA A 91 -15.92 10.58 13.49
C ALA A 91 -15.91 10.55 11.95
N TRP A 92 -14.88 9.94 11.35
CA TRP A 92 -14.80 9.73 9.90
C TRP A 92 -15.88 8.78 9.40
N LEU A 93 -16.13 7.66 10.09
CA LEU A 93 -17.21 6.71 9.77
C LEU A 93 -18.59 7.40 9.79
N LYS A 94 -18.85 8.22 10.81
CA LYS A 94 -20.09 8.99 10.93
C LYS A 94 -20.25 9.97 9.78
N THR A 95 -19.20 10.72 9.47
CA THR A 95 -19.23 11.71 8.38
C THR A 95 -19.38 11.05 7.01
N LYS A 96 -18.63 9.98 6.76
CA LYS A 96 -18.55 9.37 5.43
C LYS A 96 -19.69 8.40 5.16
N TYR A 97 -20.06 7.55 6.10
CA TYR A 97 -21.06 6.50 5.88
C TYR A 97 -22.35 6.72 6.66
N GLY A 98 -22.42 7.72 7.55
CA GLY A 98 -23.54 7.88 8.47
C GLY A 98 -23.57 6.82 9.57
N ILE A 99 -22.45 6.12 9.80
CA ILE A 99 -22.33 5.05 10.80
C ILE A 99 -21.80 5.65 12.10
N ASP A 100 -22.59 5.62 13.17
CA ASP A 100 -22.23 6.24 14.44
C ASP A 100 -21.73 5.22 15.47
N PHE A 101 -20.42 5.22 15.70
CA PHE A 101 -19.76 4.55 16.82
C PHE A 101 -18.98 5.55 17.69
N THR A 102 -19.34 6.84 17.67
CA THR A 102 -18.58 7.88 18.37
C THR A 102 -18.67 7.79 19.90
N GLY A 103 -19.65 7.04 20.42
CA GLY A 103 -19.86 6.82 21.86
C GLY A 103 -19.29 5.52 22.41
N VAL A 104 -18.44 4.78 21.68
CA VAL A 104 -17.80 3.57 22.21
C VAL A 104 -16.71 3.91 23.24
N GLU A 105 -16.49 3.00 24.17
CA GLU A 105 -15.47 3.12 25.22
C GLU A 105 -14.05 3.11 24.63
N ASP A 106 -13.11 3.76 25.32
CA ASP A 106 -11.73 3.93 24.83
C ASP A 106 -11.02 2.59 24.58
N ASP A 107 -11.33 1.56 25.37
CA ASP A 107 -10.77 0.21 25.20
C ASP A 107 -11.16 -0.46 23.88
N THR A 108 -12.32 -0.13 23.30
CA THR A 108 -12.74 -0.65 21.98
C THR A 108 -11.81 -0.18 20.86
N TYR A 109 -11.11 0.94 21.04
CA TYR A 109 -10.13 1.41 20.07
C TYR A 109 -8.81 0.66 20.13
N LEU A 110 -8.52 -0.07 21.20
CA LEU A 110 -7.22 -0.70 21.45
C LEU A 110 -7.29 -2.23 21.53
N ASP A 111 -8.47 -2.79 21.79
CA ASP A 111 -8.67 -4.23 21.97
C ASP A 111 -9.78 -4.73 21.03
N GLY A 112 -9.38 -5.51 20.02
CA GLY A 112 -10.32 -6.05 19.04
C GLY A 112 -11.30 -7.08 19.62
N THR A 113 -11.06 -7.61 20.83
CA THR A 113 -12.00 -8.48 21.54
C THR A 113 -13.16 -7.70 22.16
N LYS A 114 -13.00 -6.38 22.33
CA LYS A 114 -14.02 -5.43 22.81
C LYS A 114 -14.88 -4.88 21.67
N ALA A 115 -15.12 -5.71 20.66
CA ALA A 115 -15.95 -5.35 19.52
C ALA A 115 -17.35 -4.91 19.97
N VAL A 116 -17.88 -3.86 19.34
CA VAL A 116 -19.22 -3.33 19.63
C VAL A 116 -20.10 -3.54 18.42
N THR A 117 -21.27 -4.13 18.63
CA THR A 117 -22.30 -4.28 17.61
C THR A 117 -23.38 -3.23 17.83
N SER A 118 -23.89 -2.63 16.74
CA SER A 118 -25.02 -1.70 16.81
C SER A 118 -26.25 -2.37 17.43
N ASP A 119 -27.16 -1.58 18.01
CA ASP A 119 -28.36 -2.08 18.70
C ASP A 119 -29.25 -2.95 17.80
N ASP A 120 -29.29 -2.65 16.50
CA ASP A 120 -30.03 -3.40 15.48
C ASP A 120 -29.28 -4.63 14.93
N GLY A 121 -28.05 -4.88 15.41
CA GLY A 121 -27.21 -6.00 14.98
C GLY A 121 -26.55 -5.85 13.62
N THR A 122 -26.84 -4.78 12.86
CA THR A 122 -26.46 -4.68 11.44
C THR A 122 -24.98 -4.38 11.21
N LEU A 123 -24.30 -3.80 12.20
CA LEU A 123 -22.90 -3.36 12.10
C LEU A 123 -22.10 -3.80 13.31
N THR A 124 -20.85 -4.23 13.09
CA THR A 124 -19.90 -4.47 14.17
C THR A 124 -18.62 -3.67 13.95
N PHE A 125 -18.27 -2.83 14.92
CA PHE A 125 -17.03 -2.06 14.98
C PHE A 125 -16.01 -2.75 15.88
N ARG A 126 -14.75 -2.81 15.45
CA ARG A 126 -13.63 -3.25 16.29
C ARG A 126 -12.28 -2.73 15.82
N ALA A 127 -11.33 -2.64 16.74
CA ALA A 127 -9.92 -2.59 16.40
C ALA A 127 -9.44 -3.92 15.79
N PHE A 128 -8.40 -3.86 14.96
CA PHE A 128 -7.77 -5.04 14.38
C PHE A 128 -6.28 -4.82 14.11
N ILE A 129 -5.56 -5.93 14.05
CA ILE A 129 -4.21 -6.05 13.51
C ILE A 129 -4.22 -7.17 12.48
N VAL A 130 -3.60 -6.97 11.31
CA VAL A 130 -3.46 -8.08 10.35
C VAL A 130 -2.40 -9.05 10.85
N ASP A 131 -2.76 -10.33 10.89
CA ASP A 131 -1.87 -11.39 11.35
C ASP A 131 -0.56 -11.41 10.54
N SER A 132 0.55 -11.54 11.26
CA SER A 132 1.87 -11.79 10.71
C SER A 132 1.92 -13.00 9.77
N ALA A 133 1.05 -14.00 9.98
CA ALA A 133 0.88 -15.19 9.16
C ALA A 133 0.42 -14.87 7.73
N THR A 134 -0.22 -13.72 7.50
CA THR A 134 -0.59 -13.25 6.16
C THR A 134 0.60 -12.72 5.35
N ARG A 135 1.78 -12.60 5.97
CA ARG A 135 3.07 -12.22 5.35
C ARG A 135 2.96 -11.02 4.41
N ASN A 136 2.37 -9.92 4.90
CA ASN A 136 2.31 -8.67 4.14
C ASN A 136 3.72 -8.11 3.93
N ARG A 137 4.10 -7.85 2.66
CA ARG A 137 5.43 -7.38 2.28
C ARG A 137 5.37 -6.19 1.35
N PHE A 138 6.28 -5.26 1.59
CA PHE A 138 6.62 -4.19 0.67
C PHE A 138 7.75 -4.67 -0.24
N VAL A 139 7.51 -4.72 -1.55
CA VAL A 139 8.40 -5.41 -2.50
C VAL A 139 9.06 -4.51 -3.53
N SER A 140 8.45 -3.38 -3.87
CA SER A 140 9.06 -2.41 -4.77
C SER A 140 8.48 -1.03 -4.57
N ALA A 141 9.30 -0.02 -4.83
CA ALA A 141 8.81 1.33 -5.01
C ALA A 141 9.58 2.10 -6.05
N SER A 142 8.91 3.14 -6.55
CA SER A 142 9.51 4.19 -7.35
C SER A 142 9.34 5.54 -6.67
N LYS A 143 10.35 6.39 -6.88
CA LYS A 143 10.32 7.83 -6.59
C LYS A 143 10.76 8.56 -7.86
N ALA A 144 9.81 9.19 -8.57
CA ALA A 144 10.02 9.65 -9.94
C ALA A 144 10.71 8.57 -10.79
N HIS A 145 11.88 8.85 -11.37
CA HIS A 145 12.61 7.90 -12.22
C HIS A 145 13.49 6.88 -11.48
N LYS A 146 13.52 6.90 -10.14
CA LYS A 146 14.30 5.95 -9.34
C LYS A 146 13.42 4.80 -8.92
N VAL A 147 13.90 3.56 -9.06
CA VAL A 147 13.20 2.34 -8.64
C VAL A 147 14.07 1.58 -7.66
N GLU A 148 13.43 0.97 -6.66
CA GLU A 148 14.07 0.10 -5.69
C GLU A 148 13.19 -1.11 -5.36
N PHE A 149 13.83 -2.24 -5.11
CA PHE A 149 13.19 -3.47 -4.65
C PHE A 149 13.43 -3.67 -3.16
N PHE A 150 12.41 -4.13 -2.47
CA PHE A 150 12.37 -4.33 -1.03
C PHE A 150 11.92 -5.76 -0.72
N ASN A 151 12.11 -6.17 0.54
CA ASN A 151 11.44 -7.33 1.13
C ASN A 151 11.11 -7.04 2.60
N ALA A 152 10.52 -5.87 2.85
CA ALA A 152 10.24 -5.40 4.20
C ALA A 152 8.88 -5.91 4.66
N PRO A 153 8.74 -6.41 5.91
CA PRO A 153 7.43 -6.71 6.48
C PRO A 153 6.60 -5.43 6.63
N ILE A 154 5.29 -5.55 6.47
CA ILE A 154 4.34 -4.46 6.70
C ILE A 154 3.51 -4.80 7.94
N SER A 155 3.52 -3.92 8.93
CA SER A 155 2.51 -3.95 9.98
C SER A 155 1.29 -3.17 9.52
N LYS A 156 0.09 -3.76 9.58
CA LYS A 156 -1.17 -3.13 9.16
C LYS A 156 -2.19 -3.30 10.27
N ALA A 157 -2.62 -2.21 10.89
CA ALA A 157 -3.63 -2.20 11.94
C ALA A 157 -4.60 -1.04 11.75
N GLY A 158 -5.62 -0.99 12.60
CA GLY A 158 -6.57 0.11 12.68
C GLY A 158 -7.92 -0.37 13.16
N TRP A 159 -8.97 0.16 12.55
CA TRP A 159 -10.36 -0.14 12.88
C TRP A 159 -11.13 -0.57 11.65
N VAL A 160 -12.07 -1.48 11.88
CA VAL A 160 -12.92 -2.05 10.85
C VAL A 160 -14.37 -2.00 11.30
N VAL A 161 -15.25 -1.64 10.36
CA VAL A 161 -16.68 -1.92 10.46
C VAL A 161 -16.99 -3.11 9.57
N MET A 162 -17.61 -4.13 10.14
CA MET A 162 -18.15 -5.29 9.44
C MET A 162 -19.65 -5.10 9.30
N VAL A 163 -20.15 -5.23 8.07
CA VAL A 163 -21.57 -5.11 7.74
C VAL A 163 -22.20 -6.49 7.84
N ASN A 164 -22.95 -6.72 8.91
CA ASN A 164 -23.57 -8.02 9.21
C ASN A 164 -24.82 -8.23 8.36
N GLU A 165 -25.57 -7.16 8.12
CA GLU A 165 -26.74 -7.14 7.24
C GLU A 165 -26.69 -5.91 6.33
N ALA A 166 -27.30 -5.99 5.14
CA ALA A 166 -27.24 -4.91 4.19
C ALA A 166 -27.93 -3.64 4.72
N ILE A 167 -27.27 -2.49 4.61
CA ILE A 167 -27.79 -1.20 5.08
C ILE A 167 -27.60 -0.11 4.03
N SER A 168 -28.38 0.97 4.14
CA SER A 168 -28.15 2.18 3.36
C SER A 168 -27.22 3.13 4.12
N ALA A 169 -26.08 3.49 3.53
CA ALA A 169 -25.22 4.51 4.12
C ALA A 169 -25.85 5.90 3.96
N GLY A 170 -25.72 6.73 4.99
CA GLY A 170 -26.36 8.05 5.09
C GLY A 170 -25.39 9.24 5.13
N GLY A 171 -24.11 9.03 4.86
CA GLY A 171 -23.08 10.07 4.88
C GLY A 171 -22.76 10.63 3.48
N THR A 172 -21.54 11.14 3.31
CA THR A 172 -21.06 11.57 1.98
C THR A 172 -20.98 10.42 0.98
N PHE A 173 -20.80 9.19 1.45
CA PHE A 173 -21.11 7.96 0.74
C PHE A 173 -22.57 7.57 1.01
N ASN A 174 -23.39 7.59 -0.05
CA ASN A 174 -24.85 7.47 0.02
C ASN A 174 -25.40 6.26 -0.74
N ARG A 175 -24.63 5.17 -0.78
CA ARG A 175 -25.02 3.90 -1.44
C ARG A 175 -25.24 2.80 -0.41
N THR A 176 -25.86 1.71 -0.85
CA THR A 176 -26.02 0.49 -0.05
C THR A 176 -24.66 -0.13 0.26
N LEU A 177 -24.47 -0.51 1.52
CA LEU A 177 -23.40 -1.38 1.98
C LEU A 177 -23.96 -2.81 2.01
N PRO A 178 -23.45 -3.73 1.17
CA PRO A 178 -23.94 -5.10 1.16
C PRO A 178 -23.49 -5.85 2.41
N ARG A 179 -24.24 -6.89 2.79
CA ARG A 179 -23.83 -7.85 3.81
C ARG A 179 -22.43 -8.41 3.50
N GLY A 180 -21.60 -8.51 4.52
CA GLY A 180 -20.21 -8.95 4.43
C GLY A 180 -19.22 -7.87 3.98
N ALA A 181 -19.68 -6.66 3.65
CA ALA A 181 -18.79 -5.54 3.38
C ALA A 181 -17.96 -5.18 4.62
N LYS A 182 -16.72 -4.73 4.37
CA LYS A 182 -15.78 -4.26 5.38
C LYS A 182 -15.33 -2.85 5.02
N ILE A 183 -15.36 -1.96 6.00
CA ILE A 183 -14.87 -0.58 5.87
C ILE A 183 -13.66 -0.46 6.80
N PHE A 184 -12.53 -0.03 6.28
CA PHE A 184 -11.28 0.05 7.02
C PHE A 184 -10.77 1.49 7.15
N TYR A 185 -10.17 1.76 8.30
CA TYR A 185 -9.44 2.98 8.63
C TYR A 185 -8.20 2.59 9.44
N GLY A 186 -7.01 3.05 9.10
CA GLY A 186 -5.81 2.68 9.86
C GLY A 186 -4.51 3.03 9.16
N ASP A 187 -3.41 2.35 9.54
CA ASP A 187 -2.09 2.66 8.99
C ASP A 187 -1.33 1.42 8.51
N TYR A 188 -0.56 1.61 7.45
CA TYR A 188 0.56 0.77 7.10
C TYR A 188 1.81 1.34 7.75
N VAL A 189 2.52 0.54 8.54
CA VAL A 189 3.80 0.90 9.15
C VAL A 189 4.87 -0.04 8.63
N ILE A 190 5.86 0.53 7.95
CA ILE A 190 6.88 -0.22 7.21
C ILE A 190 8.25 0.19 7.78
N PRO A 191 8.92 -0.68 8.56
CA PRO A 191 10.30 -0.44 8.96
C PRO A 191 11.22 -0.48 7.75
N LEU A 192 12.02 0.56 7.58
CA LEU A 192 13.00 0.73 6.51
C LEU A 192 14.40 0.83 7.11
N CYS A 193 15.41 0.45 6.32
CA CYS A 193 16.79 0.58 6.76
C CYS A 193 17.21 2.05 6.85
N ASP A 194 17.78 2.46 7.99
CA ASP A 194 18.30 3.81 8.15
C ASP A 194 19.64 4.01 7.41
N ARG A 195 19.74 5.08 6.62
CA ARG A 195 21.01 5.53 6.03
C ARG A 195 21.61 6.74 6.75
N SER A 196 20.89 7.38 7.66
CA SER A 196 21.35 8.54 8.44
C SER A 196 22.37 8.13 9.52
N GLY A 197 23.50 7.57 9.10
CA GLY A 197 24.58 7.15 10.00
C GLY A 197 25.69 6.30 9.37
N VAL A 198 25.47 5.72 8.19
CA VAL A 198 26.46 4.83 7.56
C VAL A 198 27.48 5.65 6.75
N LYS A 199 28.55 6.11 7.41
CA LYS A 199 29.73 6.74 6.77
C LYS A 199 30.72 5.73 6.15
N ASN A 200 30.44 4.42 6.18
CA ASN A 200 31.37 3.40 5.69
C ASN A 200 31.12 3.02 4.23
N LYS A 201 32.07 3.41 3.36
CA LYS A 201 32.07 3.15 1.91
C LYS A 201 32.26 1.68 1.50
N ASN A 202 32.48 0.76 2.45
CA ASN A 202 32.96 -0.60 2.13
C ASN A 202 31.94 -1.74 2.32
N ASN A 203 30.68 -1.47 2.67
CA ASN A 203 29.66 -2.53 2.74
C ASN A 203 28.83 -2.59 1.46
N TYR A 204 29.17 -3.57 0.61
CA TYR A 204 28.51 -3.89 -0.67
C TYR A 204 27.01 -4.21 -0.55
N TYR A 205 26.52 -4.43 0.68
CA TYR A 205 25.12 -4.73 1.01
C TYR A 205 24.44 -3.62 1.82
N SER A 206 24.78 -2.34 1.59
CA SER A 206 23.99 -1.24 2.16
C SER A 206 22.55 -1.34 1.65
N CYS A 207 21.62 -1.74 2.53
CA CYS A 207 20.20 -1.68 2.27
C CYS A 207 19.89 -0.30 1.67
N ARG A 208 19.40 -0.29 0.43
CA ARG A 208 18.98 0.94 -0.22
C ARG A 208 17.69 1.40 0.47
N ASN A 209 17.44 2.70 0.42
CA ASN A 209 16.23 3.30 0.97
C ASN A 209 16.05 4.64 0.26
N ILE A 210 15.33 4.63 -0.86
CA ILE A 210 15.03 5.85 -1.63
C ILE A 210 14.24 6.93 -0.86
N PHE A 211 13.67 6.59 0.30
CA PHE A 211 12.85 7.50 1.09
C PHE A 211 13.64 8.29 2.14
N ASN A 212 14.87 7.85 2.48
CA ASN A 212 15.69 8.44 3.54
C ASN A 212 14.96 8.55 4.90
N GLN A 213 14.09 7.59 5.21
CA GLN A 213 13.32 7.52 6.46
C GLN A 213 13.51 6.15 7.13
N LYS A 214 13.55 6.10 8.47
CA LYS A 214 13.62 4.82 9.22
C LYS A 214 12.35 4.00 9.15
N THR A 215 11.21 4.67 9.02
CA THR A 215 9.90 4.03 8.99
C THR A 215 9.03 4.84 8.05
N LEU A 216 8.37 4.15 7.13
CA LEU A 216 7.33 4.73 6.30
C LEU A 216 5.97 4.45 6.95
N LYS A 217 5.17 5.51 7.12
CA LYS A 217 3.86 5.48 7.76
C LYS A 217 2.82 6.00 6.78
N ILE A 218 1.94 5.13 6.32
CA ILE A 218 0.91 5.50 5.34
C ILE A 218 -0.45 5.20 5.93
N HIS A 219 -1.20 6.26 6.19
CA HIS A 219 -2.59 6.17 6.58
C HIS A 219 -3.45 5.68 5.42
N TYR A 220 -4.49 4.90 5.71
CA TYR A 220 -5.45 4.42 4.72
C TYR A 220 -6.88 4.47 5.23
N GLU A 221 -7.76 4.81 4.29
CA GLU A 221 -9.21 4.89 4.48
C GLU A 221 -9.87 4.16 3.33
N SER A 222 -10.86 3.30 3.58
CA SER A 222 -11.65 2.70 2.49
C SER A 222 -12.23 3.80 1.60
N GLY A 223 -12.02 3.70 0.28
CA GLY A 223 -12.59 4.62 -0.69
C GLY A 223 -14.11 4.47 -0.76
N THR A 224 -14.56 3.21 -0.86
CA THR A 224 -15.96 2.79 -0.79
C THR A 224 -16.12 1.75 0.32
N TYR A 225 -15.92 0.48 0.05
CA TYR A 225 -15.88 -0.62 1.00
C TYR A 225 -15.14 -1.79 0.32
N CYS A 226 -14.64 -2.73 1.11
CA CYS A 226 -14.12 -4.00 0.63
C CYS A 226 -15.22 -5.06 0.74
N SER A 227 -15.55 -5.72 -0.36
CA SER A 227 -16.42 -6.90 -0.38
C SER A 227 -15.70 -8.02 -1.10
N SER A 228 -15.95 -9.27 -0.65
CA SER A 228 -15.48 -10.46 -1.36
C SER A 228 -16.62 -10.99 -2.22
N VAL A 229 -16.37 -11.18 -3.51
CA VAL A 229 -17.27 -11.88 -4.44
C VAL A 229 -16.48 -13.05 -5.00
N ASP A 230 -16.99 -14.27 -4.81
CA ASP A 230 -16.34 -15.51 -5.25
C ASP A 230 -14.88 -15.65 -4.80
N GLY A 231 -14.60 -15.24 -3.55
CA GLY A 231 -13.25 -15.28 -2.97
C GLY A 231 -12.32 -14.15 -3.42
N VAL A 232 -12.80 -13.23 -4.26
CA VAL A 232 -12.04 -12.06 -4.74
C VAL A 232 -12.49 -10.80 -4.02
N THR A 233 -11.55 -10.15 -3.33
CA THR A 233 -11.75 -8.85 -2.69
C THR A 233 -11.00 -7.76 -3.43
N VAL A 234 -11.70 -6.69 -3.80
CA VAL A 234 -11.10 -5.50 -4.40
C VAL A 234 -10.58 -4.57 -3.31
N ILE A 235 -9.33 -4.12 -3.48
CA ILE A 235 -8.69 -3.12 -2.61
C ILE A 235 -8.88 -1.75 -3.27
N ASN A 236 -9.61 -0.88 -2.59
CA ASN A 236 -9.87 0.48 -3.01
C ASN A 236 -9.81 1.40 -1.80
N CYS A 237 -8.63 1.98 -1.53
CA CYS A 237 -8.43 2.91 -0.42
C CYS A 237 -7.94 4.27 -0.92
N VAL A 238 -8.29 5.31 -0.17
CA VAL A 238 -7.53 6.56 -0.14
C VAL A 238 -6.36 6.34 0.80
N VAL A 239 -5.17 6.79 0.44
CA VAL A 239 -3.98 6.70 1.30
C VAL A 239 -3.37 8.06 1.52
N LYS A 240 -2.70 8.27 2.65
CA LYS A 240 -2.06 9.54 2.99
C LYS A 240 -0.70 9.31 3.61
N GLU A 241 0.31 10.02 3.13
CA GLU A 241 1.64 10.08 3.75
C GLU A 241 1.94 11.56 4.01
N THR A 242 2.47 11.89 5.19
CA THR A 242 2.60 13.28 5.66
C THR A 242 3.35 14.19 4.70
N SER A 243 4.38 13.66 4.03
CA SER A 243 5.26 14.40 3.12
C SER A 243 4.82 14.31 1.66
N TRP A 244 4.06 13.27 1.26
CA TRP A 244 3.66 13.02 -0.13
C TRP A 244 2.20 13.44 -0.41
N GLY A 245 1.42 13.71 0.64
CA GLY A 245 0.01 14.08 0.54
C GLY A 245 -0.92 12.88 0.33
N VAL A 246 -2.01 13.12 -0.41
CA VAL A 246 -3.08 12.14 -0.61
C VAL A 246 -2.84 11.35 -1.89
N GLY A 247 -2.99 10.04 -1.81
CA GLY A 247 -2.87 9.09 -2.91
C GLY A 247 -4.01 8.07 -2.94
N ALA A 248 -3.82 7.03 -3.74
CA ALA A 248 -4.76 5.93 -3.90
C ALA A 248 -4.08 4.57 -3.80
N ALA A 249 -4.70 3.64 -3.07
CA ALA A 249 -4.36 2.22 -3.10
C ALA A 249 -5.36 1.45 -3.95
N ARG A 250 -4.86 0.68 -4.92
CA ARG A 250 -5.67 -0.16 -5.82
C ARG A 250 -5.07 -1.55 -5.91
N GLY A 251 -5.91 -2.57 -5.85
CA GLY A 251 -5.44 -3.94 -5.87
C GLY A 251 -6.54 -4.97 -5.76
N VAL A 252 -6.12 -6.22 -5.63
CA VAL A 252 -6.99 -7.37 -5.45
C VAL A 252 -6.37 -8.35 -4.46
N SER A 253 -7.19 -9.06 -3.71
CA SER A 253 -6.80 -10.21 -2.92
C SER A 253 -7.76 -11.37 -3.16
N PHE A 254 -7.19 -12.55 -3.21
CA PHE A 254 -7.84 -13.84 -3.44
C PHE A 254 -7.75 -14.66 -2.15
N VAL A 255 -8.83 -15.35 -1.82
CA VAL A 255 -8.87 -16.36 -0.76
C VAL A 255 -9.09 -17.72 -1.40
N GLU A 256 -8.10 -18.60 -1.29
CA GLU A 256 -8.14 -19.96 -1.82
C GLU A 256 -7.96 -20.94 -0.67
N GLY A 257 -9.06 -21.51 -0.18
CA GLY A 257 -9.05 -22.34 1.04
C GLY A 257 -8.62 -21.50 2.25
N ASN A 258 -7.49 -21.86 2.86
CA ASN A 258 -6.90 -21.15 3.99
C ASN A 258 -5.76 -20.18 3.61
N LYS A 259 -5.63 -19.80 2.33
CA LYS A 259 -4.56 -18.94 1.83
C LYS A 259 -5.10 -17.60 1.34
N TYR A 260 -4.44 -16.51 1.73
CA TYR A 260 -4.55 -15.21 1.06
C TYR A 260 -3.43 -15.05 0.05
N CYS A 261 -3.78 -14.61 -1.15
CA CYS A 261 -2.85 -14.08 -2.14
C CYS A 261 -3.35 -12.72 -2.61
N GLY A 262 -2.57 -11.66 -2.47
CA GLY A 262 -3.02 -10.32 -2.82
C GLY A 262 -1.89 -9.42 -3.26
N ARG A 263 -2.26 -8.42 -4.08
CA ARG A 263 -1.35 -7.39 -4.54
C ARG A 263 -2.08 -6.06 -4.51
N SER A 264 -1.40 -5.03 -4.04
CA SER A 264 -1.89 -3.66 -4.11
C SER A 264 -0.78 -2.72 -4.51
N VAL A 265 -1.15 -1.71 -5.29
CA VAL A 265 -0.28 -0.61 -5.67
C VAL A 265 -0.81 0.65 -4.99
N LEU A 266 0.06 1.32 -4.26
CA LEU A 266 -0.19 2.65 -3.71
C LEU A 266 0.47 3.67 -4.61
N THR A 267 -0.27 4.70 -4.98
CA THR A 267 0.20 5.75 -5.89
C THR A 267 -0.06 7.11 -5.27
N PHE A 268 0.94 7.98 -5.30
CA PHE A 268 0.85 9.37 -4.84
C PHE A 268 1.10 10.26 -6.06
N PRO A 269 0.13 11.11 -6.43
CA PRO A 269 0.22 11.93 -7.63
C PRO A 269 1.40 12.88 -7.55
N ALA A 270 1.94 13.25 -8.70
CA ALA A 270 2.95 14.28 -8.76
C ALA A 270 2.40 15.58 -8.18
N SER A 271 3.21 16.22 -7.33
CA SER A 271 3.05 17.65 -7.04
C SER A 271 2.99 18.36 -8.39
N LYS A 272 1.94 19.14 -8.67
CA LYS A 272 1.86 19.87 -9.96
C LYS A 272 3.21 20.59 -10.19
N PRO A 273 3.80 20.47 -11.39
CA PRO A 273 5.08 21.09 -11.70
C PRO A 273 5.06 22.62 -11.50
#